data_AF-A0A1A7X104-F1
#
_entry.id   AF-A0A1A7X104-F1
#
_cell.length_a   1.000
_cell.length_b   1.000
_cell.length_c   1.000
_cell.angle_alpha   90.00
_cell.angle_beta   90.00
_cell.angle_gamma   90.00
#
_symmetry.space_group_name_H-M   'P 1'
#
loop_
_entity.id
_entity.type
_entity.pdbx_description
1 polymer ?
#
loop_
_entity_poly.entity_id
_entity_poly.type
_entity_poly.pdbx_seq_one_letter_code
_entity_poly.pdbx_strand_id
1 'polypeptide(L)'
;ANEGDALVAGGVSQTPSYLSCKSEKEVKATFKKQLDVFIKKNVDFLIAEYFEHVEEAVWAVEVLKETGKPVAASLCIGPEGDMHGVPPG
;
A
#
# COMPACT_ATOMS: atom_id res chain seq x y z
N ALA A 1 -12.89 6.22 15.21
CA ALA A 1 -12.89 5.00 16.03
C ALA A 1 -13.41 5.23 17.45
N ASN A 2 -13.26 6.43 18.04
CA ASN A 2 -13.47 6.67 19.48
C ASN A 2 -14.90 6.52 20.02
N GLU A 3 -15.88 6.19 19.17
CA GLU A 3 -17.29 6.01 19.55
C GLU A 3 -17.69 4.54 19.66
N GLY A 4 -16.77 3.59 19.44
CA GLY A 4 -17.03 2.16 19.54
C GLY A 4 -15.76 1.30 19.56
N ASP A 5 -15.91 -0.01 19.49
CA ASP A 5 -14.80 -0.97 19.42
C ASP A 5 -14.31 -1.12 17.97
N ALA A 6 -13.66 -0.07 17.47
CA ALA A 6 -13.20 0.03 16.08
C ALA A 6 -11.78 0.56 15.99
N LEU A 7 -11.11 0.29 14.85
CA LEU A 7 -9.79 0.81 14.51
C LEU A 7 -9.88 1.64 13.22
N VAL A 8 -8.93 2.56 13.03
CA VAL A 8 -8.76 3.35 11.80
C VAL A 8 -7.55 2.85 11.04
N ALA A 9 -7.74 2.55 9.75
CA ALA A 9 -6.68 2.17 8.83
C ALA A 9 -6.36 3.29 7.83
N GLY A 10 -5.09 3.53 7.56
CA GLY A 10 -4.64 4.35 6.42
C GLY A 10 -4.37 3.47 5.21
N GLY A 11 -5.14 3.64 4.14
CA GLY A 11 -5.02 2.86 2.90
C GLY A 11 -4.19 3.57 1.82
N VAL A 12 -3.34 2.83 1.10
CA VAL A 12 -2.71 3.26 -0.15
C VAL A 12 -2.97 2.22 -1.24
N SER A 13 -3.00 2.66 -2.49
CA SER A 13 -3.28 1.83 -3.66
C SER A 13 -2.33 2.08 -4.81
N GLN A 14 -2.35 1.20 -5.81
CA GLN A 14 -1.52 1.33 -7.00
C GLN A 14 -1.57 2.73 -7.61
N THR A 15 -0.41 3.20 -8.08
CA THR A 15 -0.22 4.57 -8.52
C THR A 15 -0.21 4.65 -10.04
N PRO A 16 -0.75 5.73 -10.64
CA PRO A 16 -0.59 5.97 -12.07
C PRO A 16 0.89 6.04 -12.50
N SER A 17 1.79 6.46 -11.61
CA SER A 17 3.24 6.54 -11.86
C SER A 17 3.89 5.19 -12.15
N TYR A 18 3.38 4.11 -11.57
CA TYR A 18 3.86 2.78 -11.87
C TYR A 18 3.53 2.38 -13.30
N LEU A 19 2.31 2.66 -13.77
CA LEU A 19 1.88 2.33 -15.13
C LEU A 19 2.58 3.17 -16.21
N SER A 20 2.93 4.43 -15.92
CA SER A 20 3.51 5.33 -16.92
C SER A 20 5.02 5.20 -17.07
N CYS A 21 5.76 5.16 -15.95
CA CYS A 21 7.22 5.32 -15.97
C CYS A 21 7.97 4.28 -15.12
N LYS A 22 7.27 3.50 -14.28
CA LYS A 22 7.84 2.49 -13.36
C LYS A 22 9.02 2.99 -12.50
N SER A 23 9.09 4.29 -12.21
CA SER A 23 10.14 4.85 -11.37
C SER A 23 9.84 4.54 -9.89
N GLU A 24 10.55 3.56 -9.33
CA GLU A 24 10.44 3.18 -7.91
C GLU A 24 10.50 4.41 -6.99
N LYS A 25 11.42 5.34 -7.28
CA LYS A 25 11.59 6.57 -6.50
C LYS A 25 10.33 7.44 -6.51
N GLU A 26 9.69 7.62 -7.67
CA GLU A 26 8.49 8.46 -7.80
C GLU A 26 7.26 7.80 -7.19
N VAL A 27 7.12 6.49 -7.38
CA VAL A 27 6.06 5.68 -6.77
C VAL A 27 6.18 5.73 -5.24
N LYS A 28 7.35 5.43 -4.68
CA LYS A 28 7.60 5.52 -3.23
C LYS A 28 7.38 6.93 -2.68
N ALA A 29 7.75 7.98 -3.43
CA ALA A 29 7.47 9.36 -3.04
C ALA A 29 5.96 9.65 -2.95
N THR A 30 5.15 9.04 -3.82
CA THR A 30 3.68 9.17 -3.77
C THR A 30 3.09 8.49 -2.53
N PHE A 31 3.59 7.32 -2.15
CA PHE A 31 3.19 6.66 -0.90
C PHE A 31 3.59 7.46 0.34
N LYS A 32 4.82 8.02 0.38
CA LYS A 32 5.29 8.85 1.51
C LYS A 32 4.39 10.07 1.75
N LYS A 33 3.92 10.74 0.69
CA LYS A 33 2.99 11.88 0.80
C LYS A 33 1.67 11.50 1.50
N GLN A 34 1.13 10.32 1.22
CA GLN A 34 -0.08 9.82 1.87
C GLN A 34 0.20 9.43 3.32
N LEU A 35 1.35 8.80 3.55
CA LEU A 35 1.82 8.38 4.87
C LEU A 35 1.96 9.55 5.85
N ASP A 36 2.45 10.70 5.40
CA ASP A 36 2.56 11.92 6.21
C ASP A 36 1.21 12.32 6.83
N VAL A 37 0.12 12.14 6.07
CA VAL A 37 -1.25 12.41 6.56
C VAL A 37 -1.65 11.36 7.60
N PHE A 38 -1.40 10.08 7.34
CA PHE A 38 -1.77 8.98 8.24
C PHE A 38 -1.04 9.05 9.59
N ILE A 39 0.25 9.41 9.58
CA ILE A 39 1.04 9.63 10.80
C ILE A 39 0.47 10.81 11.58
N LYS A 40 0.21 11.94 10.91
CA LYS A 40 -0.37 13.13 11.56
C LYS A 40 -1.75 12.84 12.17
N LYS A 41 -2.52 11.94 11.56
CA LYS A 41 -3.84 11.50 12.06
C LYS A 41 -3.77 10.34 13.05
N ASN A 42 -2.57 9.80 13.30
CA ASN A 42 -2.31 8.66 14.18
C ASN A 42 -3.27 7.48 13.95
N VAL A 43 -3.34 6.99 12.71
CA VAL A 43 -4.08 5.76 12.39
C VAL A 43 -3.53 4.56 13.16
N ASP A 44 -4.35 3.54 13.41
CA ASP A 44 -3.98 2.38 14.21
C ASP A 44 -3.06 1.42 13.41
N PHE A 45 -3.37 1.22 12.13
CA PHE A 45 -2.59 0.39 11.21
C PHE A 45 -2.70 0.90 9.77
N LEU A 46 -1.93 0.27 8.86
CA LEU A 46 -1.85 0.66 7.46
C LEU A 46 -2.25 -0.50 6.54
N ILE A 47 -2.80 -0.17 5.38
CA ILE A 47 -3.21 -1.13 4.36
C ILE A 47 -2.59 -0.74 3.01
N ALA A 48 -1.92 -1.68 2.36
CA ALA A 48 -1.66 -1.65 0.94
C ALA A 48 -2.75 -2.47 0.23
N GLU A 49 -3.63 -1.82 -0.54
CA GLU A 49 -4.78 -2.45 -1.19
C GLU A 49 -4.94 -2.00 -2.64
N TYR A 50 -5.59 -2.83 -3.47
CA TYR A 50 -5.83 -2.52 -4.88
C TYR A 50 -4.54 -2.38 -5.69
N PHE A 51 -3.76 -3.47 -5.72
CA PHE A 51 -2.55 -3.63 -6.53
C PHE A 51 -2.68 -4.83 -7.48
N GLU A 52 -2.51 -4.58 -8.78
CA GLU A 52 -2.46 -5.58 -9.85
C GLU A 52 -1.05 -6.14 -10.10
N HIS A 53 -0.03 -5.47 -9.55
CA HIS A 53 1.39 -5.81 -9.71
C HIS A 53 2.02 -5.96 -8.33
N VAL A 54 2.56 -7.14 -8.03
CA VAL A 54 3.16 -7.42 -6.71
C VAL A 54 4.42 -6.57 -6.46
N GLU A 55 5.13 -6.21 -7.52
CA GLU A 55 6.30 -5.33 -7.46
C GLU A 55 5.96 -3.97 -6.82
N GLU A 56 4.87 -3.33 -7.29
CA GLU A 56 4.44 -2.05 -6.71
C GLU A 56 3.90 -2.22 -5.28
N ALA A 57 3.17 -3.30 -5.02
CA ALA A 57 2.66 -3.62 -3.68
C ALA A 57 3.80 -3.79 -2.67
N VAL A 58 4.91 -4.43 -3.07
CA VAL A 58 6.13 -4.57 -2.25
C VAL A 58 6.71 -3.20 -1.92
N TRP A 59 6.84 -2.30 -2.89
CA TRP A 59 7.33 -0.94 -2.65
C TRP A 59 6.42 -0.15 -1.70
N ALA A 60 5.10 -0.33 -1.81
CA ALA A 60 4.15 0.25 -0.88
C ALA A 60 4.40 -0.28 0.54
N VAL A 61 4.49 -1.60 0.73
CA VAL A 61 4.74 -2.23 2.03
C VAL A 61 6.06 -1.77 2.65
N GLU A 62 7.13 -1.66 1.86
CA GLU A 62 8.42 -1.14 2.32
C GLU A 62 8.28 0.28 2.90
N VAL A 63 7.60 1.18 2.18
CA VAL A 63 7.35 2.56 2.66
C VAL A 63 6.47 2.58 3.91
N LEU A 64 5.38 1.80 3.93
CA LEU A 64 4.46 1.77 5.07
C LEU A 64 5.15 1.24 6.35
N LYS A 65 6.05 0.26 6.22
CA LYS A 65 6.80 -0.30 7.35
C LYS A 65 7.76 0.70 8.00
N GLU A 66 8.18 1.76 7.30
CA GLU A 66 9.01 2.83 7.89
C GLU A 66 8.33 3.51 9.09
N THR A 67 7.00 3.41 9.21
CA THR A 67 6.24 3.98 10.35
C THR A 67 6.33 3.19 11.65
N GLY A 68 6.75 1.93 11.59
CA GLY A 68 6.67 0.99 12.72
C GLY A 68 5.24 0.53 13.08
N LYS A 69 4.20 0.96 12.35
CA LYS A 69 2.82 0.48 12.54
C LYS A 69 2.60 -0.86 11.81
N PRO A 70 1.63 -1.69 12.25
CA PRO A 70 1.26 -2.89 11.52
C PRO A 70 0.81 -2.57 10.08
N VAL A 71 1.19 -3.43 9.14
CA VAL A 71 0.87 -3.28 7.71
C VAL A 71 0.16 -4.54 7.22
N ALA A 72 -1.06 -4.39 6.70
CA ALA A 72 -1.75 -5.41 5.94
C ALA A 72 -1.54 -5.16 4.43
N ALA A 73 -1.49 -6.23 3.64
CA ALA A 73 -1.41 -6.16 2.19
C ALA A 73 -2.46 -7.06 1.56
N SER A 74 -3.22 -6.52 0.61
CA SER A 74 -4.16 -7.26 -0.23
C SER A 74 -3.99 -6.81 -1.68
N LEU A 75 -4.04 -7.77 -2.61
CA LEU A 75 -3.86 -7.52 -4.04
C LEU A 75 -5.19 -7.80 -4.74
N CYS A 76 -5.48 -7.07 -5.82
CA CYS A 76 -6.65 -7.32 -6.67
C CYS A 76 -6.32 -8.30 -7.79
N ILE A 77 -5.66 -9.40 -7.44
CA ILE A 77 -5.25 -10.48 -8.37
C ILE A 77 -6.08 -11.74 -8.12
N GLY A 78 -6.30 -12.52 -9.18
CA GLY A 78 -6.99 -13.79 -9.12
C GLY A 78 -6.03 -14.99 -8.97
N PRO A 79 -6.56 -16.22 -9.10
CA PRO A 79 -5.75 -17.45 -9.11
C PRO A 79 -4.67 -17.50 -10.19
N GLU A 80 -4.82 -16.73 -11.27
CA GLU A 80 -3.87 -16.66 -12.39
C GLU A 80 -2.61 -15.84 -12.07
N GLY A 81 -2.59 -15.11 -10.94
CA GLY A 81 -1.46 -14.28 -10.53
C GLY A 81 -1.60 -12.81 -10.93
N ASP A 82 -0.50 -12.09 -10.75
CA ASP A 82 -0.40 -10.66 -11.04
C ASP A 82 -0.26 -10.39 -12.56
N MET A 83 -0.30 -9.11 -12.95
CA MET A 83 -0.22 -8.71 -14.36
C MET A 83 1.15 -8.99 -15.04
N HIS A 84 2.15 -9.41 -14.27
CA HIS A 84 3.43 -9.92 -14.78
C HIS A 84 3.53 -11.45 -14.73
N GLY A 85 2.44 -12.15 -14.38
CA GLY A 85 2.38 -13.60 -14.30
C GLY A 85 3.01 -14.19 -13.04
N VAL A 86 3.18 -13.38 -11.97
CA VAL A 86 3.62 -13.89 -10.67
C VAL A 86 2.45 -14.60 -9.99
N PRO A 87 2.52 -15.93 -9.73
CA PRO A 87 1.41 -16.68 -9.18
C PRO A 87 1.12 -16.28 -7.72
N PRO A 88 -0.10 -16.50 -7.23
CA PRO A 88 -0.40 -16.32 -5.83
C PRO A 88 0.19 -17.50 -5.02
N GLY A 89 1.22 -17.24 -4.21
CA GLY A 89 1.73 -18.17 -3.18
C GLY A 89 2.72 -19.20 -3.70
#